data_AF-A0A961J3N8-F1
#
_entry.id   AF-A0A961J3N8-F1
#
_cell.length_a   1.000
_cell.length_b   1.000
_cell.length_c   1.000
_cell.angle_alpha   90.00
_cell.angle_beta   90.00
_cell.angle_gamma   90.00
#
_symmetry.space_group_name_H-M   'P 1'
#
loop_
_entity.id
_entity.type
_entity.pdbx_description
1 polymer ?
#
loop_
_entity_poly.entity_id
_entity_poly.type
_entity_poly.pdbx_seq_one_letter_code
_entity_poly.pdbx_strand_id
1 'polypeptide(L)'
;MRVFLPCSPVSAMIRLCLPAALFLAAPAQSEELRLPGQAGEPAATECRAVPGDPDSCVRVLACVGDAGVYFDGKAKGWDEGSVSGQLSDGTVCQGHWDSRGPFNTGRSWLSCEGGLDVNVLYFSQDPQTGTVIGSGKVSDGRSVQVWSGKNVLKFLTEDGAVSARLPCGGGDILISGLRRATGGGV
;
A
#
# COMPACT_ATOMS: atom_id res chain seq x y z
N MET A 1 -63.62 -21.29 30.72
CA MET A 1 -64.98 -20.84 31.12
C MET A 1 -65.03 -19.32 30.98
N ARG A 2 -66.11 -18.78 30.41
CA ARG A 2 -66.41 -17.34 30.19
C ARG A 2 -66.21 -16.52 31.49
N VAL A 3 -65.96 -15.21 31.52
CA VAL A 3 -66.89 -14.08 31.28
C VAL A 3 -66.07 -12.78 31.50
N PHE A 4 -65.95 -11.87 30.51
CA PHE A 4 -66.51 -10.50 30.43
C PHE A 4 -66.42 -9.58 31.68
N LEU A 5 -65.72 -8.43 31.51
CA LEU A 5 -66.00 -7.00 31.85
C LEU A 5 -67.27 -6.69 32.70
N PRO A 6 -67.42 -5.52 33.42
CA PRO A 6 -66.95 -4.17 33.04
C PRO A 6 -66.71 -3.15 34.20
N CYS A 7 -66.56 -1.87 33.80
CA CYS A 7 -67.02 -0.64 34.46
C CYS A 7 -66.13 0.08 35.50
N SER A 8 -65.56 1.19 35.01
CA SER A 8 -65.32 2.45 35.73
C SER A 8 -66.52 2.91 36.57
N PRO A 9 -66.28 3.81 37.54
CA PRO A 9 -66.89 5.14 37.44
C PRO A 9 -65.91 6.29 37.81
N VAL A 10 -65.91 7.37 37.02
CA VAL A 10 -66.44 8.71 37.37
C VAL A 10 -65.42 9.54 38.17
N SER A 11 -64.67 10.42 37.51
CA SER A 11 -65.00 11.83 37.21
C SER A 11 -64.92 12.74 38.44
N ALA A 12 -63.90 13.60 38.48
CA ALA A 12 -64.06 15.06 38.46
C ALA A 12 -62.87 15.77 39.13
N MET A 13 -62.24 16.62 38.32
CA MET A 13 -61.69 17.95 38.63
C MET A 13 -60.94 18.15 39.97
N ILE A 14 -59.70 18.66 39.90
CA ILE A 14 -59.31 20.00 40.40
C ILE A 14 -57.78 20.12 40.49
N ARG A 15 -57.28 21.10 39.73
CA ARG A 15 -56.14 22.00 39.94
C ARG A 15 -54.75 21.44 40.28
N LEU A 16 -53.88 21.68 39.30
CA LEU A 16 -52.46 22.04 39.41
C LEU A 16 -51.97 22.42 40.81
N CYS A 17 -51.01 21.65 41.31
CA CYS A 17 -49.85 22.15 42.06
C CYS A 17 -48.62 21.32 41.64
N LEU A 18 -47.64 22.00 41.03
CA LEU A 18 -46.33 21.47 40.67
C LEU A 18 -45.60 20.88 41.90
N PRO A 19 -44.91 19.74 41.75
CA PRO A 19 -43.65 19.52 42.42
C PRO A 19 -42.51 19.73 41.42
N ALA A 20 -41.58 20.62 41.79
CA ALA A 20 -40.30 20.81 41.14
C ALA A 20 -39.55 19.46 41.07
N ALA A 21 -39.58 18.82 39.90
CA ALA A 21 -38.75 17.65 39.64
C ALA A 21 -37.32 18.12 39.39
N LEU A 22 -36.45 17.95 40.38
CA LEU A 22 -35.01 17.94 40.19
C LEU A 22 -34.67 16.87 39.14
N PHE A 23 -34.43 17.28 37.91
CA PHE A 23 -33.79 16.43 36.90
C PHE A 23 -32.29 16.33 37.27
N LEU A 24 -31.93 15.23 37.93
CA LEU A 24 -30.54 14.75 37.94
C LEU A 24 -30.18 14.38 36.49
N ALA A 25 -29.47 15.27 35.79
CA ALA A 25 -28.89 14.98 34.50
C ALA A 25 -27.75 13.96 34.70
N ALA A 26 -28.06 12.68 34.48
CA ALA A 26 -27.02 11.67 34.31
C ALA A 26 -26.24 11.97 33.03
N PRO A 27 -24.89 11.93 33.03
CA PRO A 27 -24.13 12.03 31.79
C PRO A 27 -24.45 10.79 30.95
N ALA A 28 -25.04 11.01 29.78
CA ALA A 28 -25.14 9.99 28.74
C ALA A 28 -23.70 9.63 28.32
N GLN A 29 -23.22 8.47 28.77
CA GLN A 29 -21.98 7.92 28.26
C GLN A 29 -22.30 7.29 26.90
N SER A 30 -21.88 7.96 25.83
CA SER A 30 -21.84 7.36 24.49
C SER A 30 -20.72 6.32 24.49
N GLU A 31 -21.09 5.05 24.65
CA GLU A 31 -20.16 3.94 24.48
C GLU A 31 -19.90 3.75 22.99
N GLU A 32 -18.84 4.41 22.51
CA GLU A 32 -18.34 4.22 21.16
C GLU A 32 -17.83 2.78 21.04
N LEU A 33 -18.49 2.01 20.16
CA LEU A 33 -18.19 0.62 19.87
C LEU A 33 -16.76 0.50 19.34
N ARG A 34 -15.79 0.32 20.24
CA ARG A 34 -14.40 0.03 19.88
C ARG A 34 -14.28 -1.43 19.46
N LEU A 35 -14.24 -1.64 18.14
CA LEU A 35 -13.81 -2.91 17.57
C LEU A 35 -12.34 -3.17 17.98
N PRO A 36 -12.01 -4.32 18.57
CA PRO A 36 -10.62 -4.67 18.88
C PRO A 36 -9.85 -4.89 17.57
N GLY A 37 -8.88 -4.01 17.29
CA GLY A 37 -8.02 -4.11 16.10
C GLY A 37 -7.47 -2.80 15.55
N GLN A 38 -7.97 -1.63 15.95
CA GLN A 38 -7.37 -0.34 15.58
C GLN A 38 -6.43 0.16 16.67
N ALA A 39 -5.28 -0.51 16.80
CA ALA A 39 -4.08 0.25 17.09
C ALA A 39 -3.84 1.11 15.85
N GLY A 40 -3.92 2.43 16.02
CA GLY A 40 -3.56 3.37 14.96
C GLY A 40 -2.08 3.22 14.65
N GLU A 41 -1.75 2.29 13.75
CA GLU A 41 -0.53 2.36 12.98
C GLU A 41 -0.60 3.73 12.27
N PRO A 42 0.40 4.62 12.43
CA PRO A 42 0.38 5.89 11.73
C PRO A 42 0.14 5.58 10.26
N ALA A 43 -0.97 6.10 9.73
CA ALA A 43 -1.33 5.92 8.33
C ALA A 43 -0.08 6.24 7.53
N ALA A 44 0.53 5.21 6.92
CA ALA A 44 1.73 5.39 6.14
C ALA A 44 1.44 6.49 5.13
N THR A 45 2.10 7.64 5.28
CA THR A 45 2.03 8.75 4.32
C THR A 45 2.09 8.15 2.93
N GLU A 46 1.11 8.50 2.08
CA GLU A 46 1.08 8.04 0.69
C GLU A 46 2.49 8.16 0.10
N CYS A 47 2.99 7.08 -0.50
CA CYS A 47 4.36 7.04 -1.01
C CYS A 47 4.53 8.14 -2.06
N ARG A 48 5.19 9.23 -1.68
CA ARG A 48 5.29 10.45 -2.47
C ARG A 48 6.73 10.90 -2.58
N ALA A 49 7.15 11.21 -3.80
CA ALA A 49 8.46 11.80 -4.04
C ALA A 49 8.45 13.26 -3.57
N VAL A 50 9.34 13.60 -2.63
CA VAL A 50 9.51 14.96 -2.11
C VAL A 50 10.99 15.34 -2.21
N PRO A 51 11.34 16.36 -3.04
CA PRO A 51 12.74 16.74 -3.20
C PRO A 51 13.45 17.13 -1.91
N GLY A 52 14.61 16.51 -1.66
CA GLY A 52 15.46 16.74 -0.50
C GLY A 52 14.97 16.14 0.82
N ASP A 53 13.85 15.41 0.80
CA ASP A 53 13.23 14.87 2.01
C ASP A 53 13.71 13.44 2.29
N PRO A 54 14.25 13.13 3.49
CA PRO A 54 14.64 11.77 3.85
C PRO A 54 13.46 10.78 3.90
N ASP A 55 12.22 11.28 4.06
CA ASP A 55 11.00 10.47 4.01
C ASP A 55 10.38 10.39 2.61
N SER A 56 11.05 10.97 1.60
CA SER A 56 10.66 10.84 0.18
C SER A 56 10.51 9.37 -0.19
N CYS A 57 9.45 9.05 -0.94
CA CYS A 57 9.14 7.67 -1.30
C CYS A 57 8.77 7.57 -2.79
N VAL A 58 9.34 6.58 -3.47
CA VAL A 58 9.02 6.26 -4.87
C VAL A 58 8.70 4.77 -5.01
N ARG A 59 7.84 4.42 -5.97
CA ARG A 59 7.57 3.02 -6.31
C ARG A 59 8.74 2.46 -7.11
N VAL A 60 9.05 1.18 -6.86
CA VAL A 60 10.10 0.42 -7.54
C VAL A 60 9.44 -0.80 -8.16
N LEU A 61 9.62 -0.99 -9.46
CA LEU A 61 9.11 -2.12 -10.20
C LEU A 61 10.25 -2.79 -10.95
N ALA A 62 10.27 -4.13 -10.99
CA ALA A 62 11.29 -4.84 -11.74
C ALA A 62 10.76 -6.11 -12.40
N CYS A 63 11.36 -6.47 -13.53
CA CYS A 63 11.26 -7.81 -14.11
C CYS A 63 12.43 -8.66 -13.61
N VAL A 64 12.16 -9.90 -13.24
CA VAL A 64 13.15 -10.87 -12.75
C VAL A 64 13.18 -12.09 -13.66
N GLY A 65 14.22 -12.18 -14.48
CA GLY A 65 14.34 -13.15 -15.55
C GLY A 65 13.21 -13.04 -16.58
N ASP A 66 12.98 -14.14 -17.30
CA ASP A 66 12.02 -14.20 -18.41
C ASP A 66 10.74 -14.98 -18.06
N ALA A 67 10.62 -15.44 -16.81
CA ALA A 67 9.52 -16.31 -16.36
C ALA A 67 8.27 -15.53 -15.88
N GLY A 68 8.18 -14.24 -16.17
CA GLY A 68 7.07 -13.39 -15.69
C GLY A 68 7.07 -13.13 -14.18
N VAL A 69 8.17 -13.42 -13.48
CA VAL A 69 8.37 -13.01 -12.09
C VAL A 69 8.71 -11.54 -12.06
N TYR A 70 8.04 -10.77 -11.21
CA TYR A 70 8.29 -9.35 -11.07
C TYR A 70 8.35 -8.93 -9.60
N PHE A 71 9.04 -7.82 -9.35
CA PHE A 71 9.13 -7.17 -8.05
C PHE A 71 8.22 -5.94 -8.04
N ASP A 72 7.50 -5.76 -6.94
CA ASP A 72 6.72 -4.55 -6.65
C ASP A 72 7.04 -4.06 -5.24
N GLY A 73 7.53 -2.83 -5.16
CA GLY A 73 8.04 -2.29 -3.92
C GLY A 73 8.13 -0.78 -3.92
N LYS A 74 8.83 -0.28 -2.90
CA LYS A 74 9.03 1.14 -2.64
C LYS A 74 10.46 1.37 -2.17
N ALA A 75 11.04 2.46 -2.64
CA ALA A 75 12.28 3.02 -2.11
C ALA A 75 11.94 4.28 -1.31
N LYS A 76 12.52 4.39 -0.12
CA LYS A 76 12.44 5.57 0.76
C LYS A 76 13.83 6.21 0.86
N GLY A 77 13.87 7.55 0.92
CA GLY A 77 15.10 8.34 0.97
C GLY A 77 15.25 9.32 -0.19
N TRP A 78 16.33 10.11 -0.16
CA TRP A 78 16.66 11.09 -1.20
C TRP A 78 17.99 10.82 -1.93
N ASP A 79 19.08 10.60 -1.20
CA ASP A 79 20.39 10.20 -1.75
C ASP A 79 20.81 8.78 -1.34
N GLU A 80 20.19 8.27 -0.29
CA GLU A 80 20.31 6.91 0.17
C GLU A 80 19.06 6.53 0.97
N GLY A 81 18.83 5.24 1.15
CA GLY A 81 17.78 4.79 2.07
C GLY A 81 17.36 3.36 1.84
N SER A 82 16.18 3.01 2.36
CA SER A 82 15.68 1.64 2.32
C SER A 82 14.90 1.34 1.04
N VAL A 83 15.03 0.13 0.52
CA VAL A 83 14.13 -0.43 -0.48
C VAL A 83 13.45 -1.66 0.08
N SER A 84 12.14 -1.80 -0.14
CA SER A 84 11.35 -2.93 0.34
C SER A 84 10.22 -3.25 -0.62
N GLY A 85 9.82 -4.51 -0.68
CA GLY A 85 8.74 -4.95 -1.54
C GLY A 85 8.64 -6.46 -1.55
N GLN A 86 7.98 -6.98 -2.57
CA GLN A 86 7.78 -8.41 -2.75
C GLN A 86 7.89 -8.82 -4.21
N LEU A 87 8.33 -10.04 -4.44
CA LEU A 87 8.16 -10.71 -5.72
C LEU A 87 6.69 -11.11 -5.91
N SER A 88 6.32 -11.38 -7.16
CA SER A 88 4.97 -11.79 -7.57
C SER A 88 4.50 -13.09 -6.94
N ASP A 89 5.42 -13.94 -6.47
CA ASP A 89 5.14 -15.17 -5.72
C ASP A 89 4.93 -14.93 -4.20
N GLY A 90 5.06 -13.68 -3.74
CA GLY A 90 4.93 -13.29 -2.34
C GLY A 90 6.23 -13.22 -1.55
N THR A 91 7.38 -13.62 -2.14
CA THR A 91 8.68 -13.54 -1.48
C THR A 91 9.01 -12.10 -1.10
N VAL A 92 9.20 -11.82 0.19
CA VAL A 92 9.52 -10.47 0.67
C VAL A 92 11.00 -10.17 0.44
N CYS A 93 11.29 -8.97 -0.05
CA CYS A 93 12.66 -8.48 -0.23
C CYS A 93 12.85 -7.13 0.47
N GLN A 94 14.00 -6.97 1.11
CA GLN A 94 14.38 -5.74 1.81
C GLN A 94 15.85 -5.42 1.56
N GLY A 95 16.19 -4.15 1.61
CA GLY A 95 17.56 -3.75 1.39
C GLY A 95 17.79 -2.25 1.41
N HIS A 96 18.89 -1.84 0.80
CA HIS A 96 19.37 -0.47 0.81
C HIS A 96 19.73 -0.01 -0.60
N TRP A 97 19.64 1.28 -0.83
CA TRP A 97 20.06 1.93 -2.06
C TRP A 97 20.82 3.20 -1.77
N ASP A 98 21.73 3.57 -2.67
CA ASP A 98 22.45 4.84 -2.66
C ASP A 98 22.60 5.40 -4.08
N SER A 99 22.59 6.71 -4.23
CA SER A 99 22.81 7.42 -5.50
C SER A 99 24.24 7.91 -5.69
N ARG A 100 25.15 7.59 -4.76
CA ARG A 100 26.48 8.20 -4.63
C ARG A 100 27.58 7.39 -5.31
N GLY A 101 27.22 6.57 -6.29
CA GLY A 101 28.15 5.78 -7.08
C GLY A 101 28.97 6.64 -8.05
N PRO A 102 30.08 6.08 -8.58
CA PRO A 102 30.89 6.77 -9.58
C PRO A 102 30.06 7.13 -10.82
N PHE A 103 30.38 8.25 -11.47
CA PHE A 103 29.64 8.78 -12.63
C PHE A 103 28.13 9.00 -12.37
N ASN A 104 27.76 9.35 -11.13
CA ASN A 104 26.37 9.55 -10.70
C ASN A 104 25.49 8.30 -10.91
N THR A 105 26.08 7.11 -10.79
CA THR A 105 25.33 5.87 -10.82
C THR A 105 24.70 5.60 -9.46
N GLY A 106 23.46 5.12 -9.48
CA GLY A 106 22.79 4.60 -8.29
C GLY A 106 23.00 3.10 -8.16
N ARG A 107 22.92 2.59 -6.94
CA ARG A 107 23.00 1.15 -6.68
C ARG A 107 21.98 0.75 -5.63
N SER A 108 21.47 -0.47 -5.75
CA SER A 108 20.69 -1.09 -4.68
C SER A 108 21.07 -2.55 -4.47
N TRP A 109 21.01 -2.96 -3.22
CA TRP A 109 21.21 -4.33 -2.76
C TRP A 109 19.99 -4.74 -1.96
N LEU A 110 19.38 -5.86 -2.33
CA LEU A 110 18.26 -6.44 -1.61
C LEU A 110 18.58 -7.88 -1.26
N SER A 111 18.11 -8.30 -0.11
CA SER A 111 18.02 -9.71 0.27
C SER A 111 16.54 -10.06 0.38
N CYS A 112 16.18 -11.16 -0.26
CA CYS A 112 14.85 -11.71 -0.22
C CYS A 112 14.81 -12.94 0.68
N GLU A 113 13.62 -13.23 1.21
CA GLU A 113 13.36 -14.49 1.90
C GLU A 113 13.78 -15.69 1.04
N GLY A 114 14.32 -16.72 1.67
CA GLY A 114 14.88 -17.88 0.96
C GLY A 114 16.32 -17.72 0.47
N GLY A 115 17.02 -16.62 0.82
CA GLY A 115 18.46 -16.45 0.56
C GLY A 115 18.80 -15.95 -0.84
N LEU A 116 17.83 -15.29 -1.49
CA LEU A 116 17.99 -14.74 -2.83
C LEU A 116 18.46 -13.29 -2.73
N ASP A 117 19.64 -12.97 -3.25
CA ASP A 117 20.17 -11.60 -3.23
C ASP A 117 20.03 -10.94 -4.60
N VAL A 118 19.68 -9.66 -4.61
CA VAL A 118 19.45 -8.87 -5.81
C VAL A 118 20.34 -7.64 -5.79
N ASN A 119 21.12 -7.47 -6.86
CA ASN A 119 22.05 -6.36 -7.02
C ASN A 119 21.72 -5.60 -8.30
N VAL A 120 21.49 -4.30 -8.19
CA VAL A 120 21.04 -3.45 -9.32
C VAL A 120 21.93 -2.22 -9.43
N LEU A 121 22.30 -1.88 -10.66
CA LEU A 121 22.94 -0.62 -11.02
C LEU A 121 21.95 0.25 -11.81
N TYR A 122 21.76 1.50 -11.39
CA TYR A 122 20.96 2.50 -12.08
C TYR A 122 21.87 3.41 -12.89
N PHE A 123 21.58 3.58 -14.18
CA PHE A 123 22.50 4.22 -15.13
C PHE A 123 21.83 5.22 -16.07
N SER A 124 20.49 5.29 -16.10
CA SER A 124 19.75 6.21 -16.96
C SER A 124 18.54 6.77 -16.25
N GLN A 125 18.10 7.96 -16.66
CA GLN A 125 16.86 8.58 -16.21
C GLN A 125 16.09 9.11 -17.41
N ASP A 126 14.82 8.76 -17.49
CA ASP A 126 13.91 9.34 -18.47
C ASP A 126 13.61 10.81 -18.10
N PRO A 127 13.90 11.78 -18.98
CA PRO A 127 13.77 13.19 -18.67
C PRO A 127 12.31 13.66 -18.54
N GLN A 128 11.35 12.95 -19.14
CA GLN A 128 9.94 13.36 -19.12
C GLN A 128 9.21 12.93 -17.85
N THR A 129 9.50 11.73 -17.37
CA THR A 129 8.82 11.12 -16.23
C THR A 129 9.66 11.17 -14.95
N GLY A 130 10.98 11.39 -15.08
CA GLY A 130 11.94 11.28 -13.98
C GLY A 130 12.17 9.83 -13.54
N THR A 131 11.79 8.86 -14.38
CA THR A 131 11.94 7.43 -14.08
C THR A 131 13.38 7.01 -14.27
N VAL A 132 14.02 6.52 -13.22
CA VAL A 132 15.35 5.92 -13.29
C VAL A 132 15.26 4.47 -13.73
N ILE A 133 16.20 4.08 -14.58
CA ILE A 133 16.27 2.76 -15.20
C ILE A 133 17.58 2.12 -14.75
N GLY A 134 17.47 0.88 -14.28
CA GLY A 134 18.61 0.11 -13.81
C GLY A 134 18.53 -1.36 -14.21
N SER A 135 19.66 -2.03 -14.21
CA SER A 135 19.74 -3.46 -14.51
C SER A 135 20.71 -4.15 -13.57
N GLY A 136 20.59 -5.46 -13.47
CA GLY A 136 21.32 -6.22 -12.49
C GLY A 136 21.15 -7.71 -12.59
N LYS A 137 21.55 -8.40 -11.53
CA LYS A 137 21.46 -9.85 -11.42
C LYS A 137 20.96 -10.25 -10.04
N VAL A 138 20.25 -11.37 -10.06
CA VAL A 138 19.93 -12.15 -8.86
C VAL A 138 21.07 -13.14 -8.59
N SER A 139 21.27 -13.53 -7.34
CA SER A 139 22.30 -14.49 -6.91
C SER A 139 22.24 -15.84 -7.65
N ASP A 140 21.07 -16.24 -8.13
CA ASP A 140 20.86 -17.46 -8.95
C ASP A 140 21.19 -17.28 -10.45
N GLY A 141 21.67 -16.09 -10.85
CA GLY A 141 22.13 -15.79 -12.20
C GLY A 141 21.10 -15.13 -13.11
N ARG A 142 19.81 -15.08 -12.72
CA ARG A 142 18.75 -14.41 -13.48
C ARG A 142 19.03 -12.91 -13.62
N SER A 143 18.69 -12.36 -14.79
CA SER A 143 18.80 -10.91 -15.05
C SER A 143 17.66 -10.16 -14.36
N VAL A 144 17.90 -8.90 -14.00
CA VAL A 144 16.90 -7.99 -13.46
C VAL A 144 16.90 -6.69 -14.26
N GLN A 145 15.71 -6.21 -14.60
CA GLN A 145 15.49 -4.89 -15.17
C GLN A 145 14.54 -4.11 -14.25
N VAL A 146 14.93 -2.91 -13.84
CA VAL A 146 14.25 -2.12 -12.80
C VAL A 146 13.89 -0.74 -13.31
N TRP A 147 12.74 -0.25 -12.86
CA TRP A 147 12.25 1.10 -13.04
C TRP A 147 11.79 1.67 -11.68
N SER A 148 12.18 2.90 -11.40
CA SER A 148 11.80 3.60 -10.18
C SER A 148 11.66 5.09 -10.44
N GLY A 149 10.95 5.82 -9.58
CA GLY A 149 10.90 7.28 -9.62
C GLY A 149 9.49 7.86 -9.52
N LYS A 150 9.41 9.18 -9.61
CA LYS A 150 8.20 9.96 -9.32
C LYS A 150 7.00 9.54 -10.17
N ASN A 151 7.21 9.28 -11.46
CA ASN A 151 6.14 8.96 -12.39
C ASN A 151 6.36 7.61 -13.10
N VAL A 152 6.91 6.62 -12.38
CA VAL A 152 7.23 5.30 -12.96
C VAL A 152 6.03 4.62 -13.61
N LEU A 153 4.83 4.77 -13.05
CA LEU A 153 3.63 4.19 -13.65
C LEU A 153 3.26 4.88 -14.97
N LYS A 154 3.46 6.20 -15.08
CA LYS A 154 3.26 6.93 -16.33
C LYS A 154 4.26 6.46 -17.39
N PHE A 155 5.52 6.27 -17.00
CA PHE A 155 6.57 5.75 -17.89
C PHE A 155 6.21 4.35 -18.45
N LEU A 156 5.63 3.50 -17.61
CA LEU A 156 5.22 2.14 -17.98
C LEU A 156 3.81 2.06 -18.59
N THR A 157 3.12 3.19 -18.77
CA THR A 157 1.80 3.20 -19.40
C THR A 157 1.97 3.65 -20.84
N GLU A 158 1.72 2.74 -21.78
CA GLU A 158 1.71 3.08 -23.20
C GLU A 158 0.62 4.12 -23.53
N ASP A 159 0.83 4.90 -24.58
CA ASP A 159 -0.13 5.92 -25.01
C ASP A 159 -1.50 5.30 -25.31
N GLY A 160 -2.54 5.82 -24.64
CA GLY A 160 -3.91 5.32 -24.75
C GLY A 160 -4.21 4.06 -23.92
N ALA A 161 -3.23 3.49 -23.20
CA ALA A 161 -3.47 2.39 -22.27
C ALA A 161 -4.09 2.91 -20.96
N VAL A 162 -4.96 2.09 -20.36
CA VAL A 162 -5.63 2.41 -19.08
C VAL A 162 -4.81 1.98 -17.86
N SER A 163 -3.69 1.29 -18.07
CA SER A 163 -2.91 0.62 -17.02
C SER A 163 -1.45 0.45 -17.42
N ALA A 164 -0.54 0.60 -16.46
CA ALA A 164 0.89 0.34 -16.63
C ALA A 164 1.19 -1.14 -16.89
N ARG A 165 2.18 -1.39 -17.75
CA ARG A 165 2.69 -2.72 -18.13
C ARG A 165 4.19 -2.83 -17.86
N LEU A 166 4.63 -3.93 -17.27
CA LEU A 166 6.05 -4.26 -17.17
C LEU A 166 6.49 -5.05 -18.40
N PRO A 167 7.49 -4.57 -19.17
CA PRO A 167 7.97 -5.25 -20.38
C PRO A 167 8.96 -6.36 -19.99
N CYS A 168 8.46 -7.42 -19.35
CA CYS A 168 9.28 -8.56 -18.96
C CYS A 168 9.52 -9.50 -20.16
N GLY A 169 10.63 -10.23 -20.17
CA GLY A 169 11.01 -11.08 -21.32
C GLY A 169 10.01 -12.18 -21.68
N GLY A 170 9.12 -12.55 -20.74
CA GLY A 170 8.02 -13.51 -20.95
C GLY A 170 6.69 -12.89 -21.39
N GLY A 171 6.64 -11.58 -21.63
CA GLY A 171 5.44 -10.82 -22.00
C GLY A 171 5.08 -9.73 -20.99
N ASP A 172 4.20 -8.82 -21.41
CA ASP A 172 3.80 -7.66 -20.63
C ASP A 172 2.95 -8.03 -19.41
N ILE A 173 3.31 -7.48 -18.24
CA ILE A 173 2.61 -7.72 -16.97
C ILE A 173 1.82 -6.49 -16.54
N LEU A 174 0.49 -6.62 -16.37
CA LEU A 174 -0.38 -5.53 -15.92
C LEU A 174 -0.19 -5.22 -14.42
N ILE A 175 0.12 -3.96 -14.10
CA ILE A 175 0.29 -3.49 -12.72
C ILE A 175 -1.05 -3.22 -12.01
N SER A 176 -2.15 -3.06 -12.76
CA SER A 176 -3.41 -2.47 -12.27
C SER A 176 -4.46 -3.45 -11.72
N GLY A 177 -4.12 -4.72 -11.46
CA GLY A 177 -5.13 -5.75 -11.17
C GLY A 177 -4.69 -6.92 -10.29
N LEU A 178 -3.72 -6.77 -9.40
CA LEU A 178 -3.22 -7.89 -8.60
C LEU A 178 -4.18 -8.31 -7.45
N ARG A 179 -5.25 -9.02 -7.82
CA ARG A 179 -5.84 -10.14 -7.05
C ARG A 179 -6.14 -11.31 -7.99
N ARG A 180 -5.17 -12.20 -8.18
CA ARG A 180 -5.24 -13.63 -7.79
C ARG A 180 -4.01 -14.38 -8.30
N ALA A 181 -3.26 -14.94 -7.36
CA ALA A 181 -2.77 -16.30 -7.52
C ALA A 181 -3.96 -17.27 -7.41
N THR A 182 -4.21 -18.04 -8.47
CA THR A 182 -4.88 -19.36 -8.55
C THR A 182 -4.79 -19.74 -10.02
N GLY A 183 -4.27 -20.84 -10.52
CA GLY A 183 -3.89 -22.14 -9.97
C GLY A 183 -3.82 -23.08 -11.17
N GLY A 184 -2.91 -24.05 -11.14
CA GLY A 184 -2.77 -25.04 -12.21
C GLY A 184 -4.06 -25.81 -12.51
N GLY A 185 -4.19 -26.23 -13.77
CA GLY A 185 -5.19 -27.16 -14.25
C GLY A 185 -4.66 -27.78 -15.54
N VAL A 186 -4.46 -29.11 -15.47
CA VAL A 186 -3.93 -30.03 -16.48
C VAL A 186 -4.72 -29.98 -17.78
#